data_AF-A0A3C0I494-F1
#
_entry.id   AF-A0A3C0I494-F1
#
_cell.length_a   1.000
_cell.length_b   1.000
_cell.length_c   1.000
_cell.angle_alpha   90.00
_cell.angle_beta   90.00
_cell.angle_gamma   90.00
#
_symmetry.space_group_name_H-M   'P 1'
#
loop_
_entity.id
_entity.type
_entity.pdbx_description
1 polymer ?
#
loop_
_entity_poly.entity_id
_entity_poly.type
_entity_poly.pdbx_seq_one_letter_code
_entity_poly.pdbx_strand_id
1 'polypeptide(L)'
;MIPIIYADLSPELEKFRDKIEASLKPYIHIDSTQNKDLTLWQSKLGGLPYMPKGSEYPTDSKGNPLFLLAQINFAQVPELEGLPQEGILQFYIADGDNYGLDFDNPTQQDRFRVLYFPDVSKSEADLVTDFSFLPQPKSFPLLNGSSCALEFAENAMPVNIEDFQFDTFMGENFFAQFGEKEEEIRREYLDEFKADGHRIGGYAYFTQEDPRQSFAGGEEYRLLLQIDTDSNIDLIWGDNGVGHFFITQTDLDNLDFSRVLYHWDCL
;
A
#
# COMPACT_ATOMS: atom_id res chain seq x y z
N MET A 1 21.76 -2.51 11.20
CA MET A 1 22.11 -3.95 11.15
C MET A 1 20.89 -4.63 10.57
N ILE A 2 21.00 -5.25 9.41
CA ILE A 2 19.87 -5.96 8.78
C ILE A 2 19.47 -7.10 9.75
N PRO A 3 18.19 -7.26 10.10
CA PRO A 3 17.78 -8.34 11.01
C PRO A 3 18.09 -9.69 10.38
N ILE A 4 18.70 -10.59 11.15
CA ILE A 4 18.88 -11.99 10.74
C ILE A 4 17.50 -12.65 10.74
N ILE A 5 17.16 -13.37 9.68
CA ILE A 5 15.93 -14.14 9.62
C ILE A 5 16.08 -15.35 10.55
N TYR A 6 15.33 -15.40 11.64
CA TYR A 6 15.33 -16.54 12.57
C TYR A 6 14.34 -17.66 12.18
N ALA A 7 13.88 -17.68 10.92
CA ALA A 7 12.99 -18.73 10.40
C ALA A 7 13.68 -20.10 10.43
N ASP A 8 12.94 -21.12 10.87
CA ASP A 8 13.38 -22.52 10.91
C ASP A 8 13.11 -23.17 9.56
N LEU A 9 14.08 -23.11 8.65
CA LEU A 9 13.93 -23.56 7.27
C LEU A 9 14.30 -25.04 7.12
N SER A 10 13.63 -25.71 6.18
CA SER A 10 13.96 -27.05 5.73
C SER A 10 15.39 -27.12 5.18
N PRO A 11 16.05 -28.30 5.20
CA PRO A 11 17.37 -28.46 4.62
C PRO A 11 17.48 -28.06 3.14
N GLU A 12 16.36 -28.07 2.42
CA GLU A 12 16.23 -27.60 1.05
C GLU A 12 16.29 -26.08 0.94
N LEU A 13 15.46 -25.33 1.69
CA LEU A 13 15.47 -23.86 1.69
C LEU A 13 16.67 -23.25 2.40
N GLU A 14 17.19 -23.91 3.45
CA GLU A 14 18.33 -23.43 4.22
C GLU A 14 19.57 -23.19 3.35
N LYS A 15 19.74 -23.95 2.25
CA LYS A 15 20.81 -23.75 1.26
C LYS A 15 20.74 -22.41 0.55
N PHE A 16 19.59 -21.74 0.59
CA PHE A 16 19.32 -20.45 -0.04
C PHE A 16 19.16 -19.32 0.97
N ARG A 17 19.41 -19.56 2.27
CA ARG A 17 19.35 -18.54 3.33
C ARG A 17 20.10 -17.27 2.95
N ASP A 18 21.33 -17.39 2.43
CA ASP A 18 22.13 -16.24 2.01
C ASP A 18 21.42 -15.37 0.97
N LYS A 19 20.67 -15.98 0.02
CA LYS A 19 19.89 -15.24 -0.99
C LYS A 19 18.66 -14.58 -0.38
N ILE A 20 17.97 -15.29 0.51
CA ILE A 20 16.78 -14.79 1.21
C ILE A 20 17.18 -13.59 2.08
N GLU A 21 18.24 -13.71 2.87
CA GLU A 21 18.77 -12.63 3.69
C GLU A 21 19.31 -11.46 2.85
N ALA A 22 19.94 -11.74 1.70
CA ALA A 22 20.37 -10.70 0.77
C ALA A 22 19.20 -9.93 0.12
N SER A 23 17.99 -10.51 0.13
CA SER A 23 16.77 -9.87 -0.37
C SER A 23 16.03 -9.05 0.69
N LEU A 24 16.52 -8.98 1.93
CA LEU A 24 15.82 -8.25 2.99
C LEU A 24 15.67 -6.75 2.65
N LYS A 25 14.42 -6.29 2.62
CA LYS A 25 14.06 -4.90 2.37
C LYS A 25 13.29 -4.33 3.57
N PRO A 26 13.68 -3.15 4.10
CA PRO A 26 12.95 -2.52 5.19
C PRO A 26 11.59 -2.03 4.71
N TYR A 27 10.62 -2.06 5.62
CA TYR A 27 9.28 -1.54 5.40
C TYR A 27 8.69 -1.05 6.73
N ILE A 28 7.60 -0.30 6.63
CA ILE A 28 6.79 0.08 7.78
C ILE A 28 5.53 -0.77 7.78
N HIS A 29 5.41 -1.64 8.78
CA HIS A 29 4.20 -2.38 9.08
C HIS A 29 3.12 -1.42 9.59
N ILE A 30 1.88 -1.65 9.18
CA ILE A 30 0.73 -0.85 9.61
C ILE A 30 -0.28 -1.77 10.31
N ASP A 31 -0.49 -1.51 11.60
CA ASP A 31 -1.64 -2.05 12.32
C ASP A 31 -2.81 -1.06 12.25
N SER A 32 -4.02 -1.60 12.13
CA SER A 32 -5.23 -0.80 12.01
C SER A 32 -6.25 -1.17 13.07
N THR A 33 -6.99 -0.19 13.58
CA THR A 33 -8.06 -0.42 14.57
C THR A 33 -9.18 0.58 14.37
N GLN A 34 -10.43 0.10 14.33
CA GLN A 34 -11.59 0.98 14.20
C GLN A 34 -11.60 2.06 15.29
N ASN A 35 -11.66 3.32 14.88
CA ASN A 35 -11.67 4.47 15.77
C ASN A 35 -12.40 5.66 15.11
N LYS A 36 -13.44 6.15 15.78
CA LYS A 36 -14.28 7.27 15.32
C LYS A 36 -13.81 8.63 15.82
N ASP A 37 -12.93 8.66 16.81
CA ASP A 37 -12.46 9.86 17.50
C ASP A 37 -11.04 10.23 17.03
N LEU A 38 -10.89 10.40 15.72
CA LEU A 38 -9.63 10.81 15.10
C LEU A 38 -9.67 12.28 14.67
N THR A 39 -8.61 13.00 14.97
CA THR A 39 -8.40 14.35 14.44
C THR A 39 -8.22 14.33 12.92
N LEU A 40 -8.44 15.47 12.27
CA LEU A 40 -8.33 15.56 10.81
C LEU A 40 -6.90 15.28 10.30
N TRP A 41 -5.86 15.53 11.10
CA TRP A 41 -4.45 15.39 10.72
C TRP A 41 -3.78 14.09 11.18
N GLN A 42 -4.50 13.13 11.77
CA GLN A 42 -3.94 11.81 12.10
C GLN A 42 -3.94 10.87 10.89
N SER A 43 -2.96 9.97 10.84
CA SER A 43 -2.99 8.82 9.94
C SER A 43 -4.24 7.98 10.18
N LYS A 44 -4.90 7.55 9.10
CA LYS A 44 -6.14 6.78 9.17
C LYS A 44 -6.41 6.00 7.88
N LEU A 45 -7.23 4.96 7.99
CA LEU A 45 -7.99 4.40 6.86
C LEU A 45 -9.42 4.94 6.92
N GLY A 46 -9.94 5.38 5.78
CA GLY A 46 -11.27 5.96 5.67
C GLY A 46 -11.47 7.25 6.49
N GLY A 47 -12.73 7.55 6.77
CA GLY A 47 -13.13 8.75 7.52
C GLY A 47 -12.97 10.06 6.73
N LEU A 48 -12.93 11.18 7.47
CA LEU A 48 -12.81 12.52 6.88
C LEU A 48 -11.34 12.93 6.75
N PRO A 49 -10.95 13.52 5.60
CA PRO A 49 -9.57 13.89 5.32
C PRO A 49 -9.15 15.18 6.03
N TYR A 50 -7.85 15.31 6.25
CA TYR A 50 -7.20 16.60 6.39
C TYR A 50 -7.45 17.43 5.12
N MET A 51 -7.99 18.63 5.25
CA MET A 51 -8.20 19.50 4.08
C MET A 51 -8.08 20.95 4.50
N PRO A 52 -7.01 21.68 4.10
CA PRO A 52 -6.90 23.11 4.34
C PRO A 52 -8.05 23.87 3.68
N LYS A 53 -8.56 24.92 4.34
CA LYS A 53 -9.57 25.80 3.74
C LYS A 53 -9.07 26.40 2.43
N GLY A 54 -9.93 26.40 1.42
CA GLY A 54 -9.60 26.88 0.07
C GLY A 54 -9.01 25.81 -0.85
N SER A 55 -8.70 24.61 -0.34
CA SER A 55 -8.35 23.46 -1.19
C SER A 55 -9.58 22.97 -1.95
N GLU A 56 -9.37 22.50 -3.18
CA GLU A 56 -10.40 21.82 -3.95
C GLU A 56 -10.51 20.37 -3.52
N TYR A 57 -11.73 19.91 -3.24
CA TYR A 57 -11.97 18.51 -2.92
C TYR A 57 -11.81 17.64 -4.18
N PRO A 58 -11.15 16.47 -4.13
CA PRO A 58 -10.89 15.68 -5.31
C PRO A 58 -12.17 15.08 -5.91
N THR A 59 -12.37 15.29 -7.21
CA THR A 59 -13.43 14.70 -8.01
C THR A 59 -12.87 13.98 -9.24
N ASP A 60 -13.66 13.07 -9.80
CA ASP A 60 -13.45 12.55 -11.15
C ASP A 60 -13.74 13.61 -12.23
N SER A 61 -13.45 13.28 -13.50
CA SER A 61 -13.70 14.12 -14.68
C SER A 61 -15.18 14.48 -14.92
N LYS A 62 -16.11 13.80 -14.24
CA LYS A 62 -17.55 14.08 -14.29
C LYS A 62 -18.02 14.92 -13.11
N GLY A 63 -17.11 15.26 -12.18
CA GLY A 63 -17.41 16.04 -10.98
C GLY A 63 -17.97 15.20 -9.82
N ASN A 64 -17.89 13.86 -9.88
CA ASN A 64 -18.27 13.02 -8.74
C ASN A 64 -17.15 13.05 -7.69
N PRO A 65 -17.46 13.21 -6.39
CA PRO A 65 -16.44 13.21 -5.34
C PRO A 65 -15.77 11.85 -5.23
N LEU A 66 -14.45 11.86 -5.02
CA LEU A 66 -13.69 10.68 -4.62
C LEU A 66 -13.71 10.53 -3.10
N PHE A 67 -13.46 9.32 -2.60
CA PHE A 67 -13.53 9.02 -1.17
C PHE A 67 -12.16 8.67 -0.63
N LEU A 68 -11.86 9.18 0.57
CA LEU A 68 -10.59 8.91 1.24
C LEU A 68 -10.50 7.41 1.56
N LEU A 69 -9.51 6.74 0.98
CA LEU A 69 -9.14 5.37 1.31
C LEU A 69 -8.15 5.37 2.48
N ALA A 70 -7.10 6.18 2.39
CA ALA A 70 -6.06 6.27 3.40
C ALA A 70 -5.47 7.68 3.50
N GLN A 71 -5.01 8.01 4.69
CA GLN A 71 -4.24 9.20 4.97
C GLN A 71 -3.05 8.80 5.84
N ILE A 72 -1.85 9.24 5.46
CA ILE A 72 -0.60 8.99 6.18
C ILE A 72 -0.01 10.34 6.56
N ASN A 73 0.06 10.63 7.84
CA ASN A 73 0.85 11.71 8.39
C ASN A 73 2.27 11.21 8.66
N PHE A 74 3.24 11.66 7.87
CA PHE A 74 4.62 11.19 7.96
C PHE A 74 5.29 11.52 9.31
N ALA A 75 4.80 12.52 10.05
CA ALA A 75 5.27 12.79 11.40
C ALA A 75 4.93 11.67 12.41
N GLN A 76 4.11 10.68 12.02
CA GLN A 76 3.75 9.49 12.80
C GLN A 76 4.42 8.21 12.31
N VAL A 77 5.07 8.26 11.14
CA VAL A 77 5.70 7.11 10.50
C VAL A 77 7.17 7.06 10.93
N PRO A 78 7.71 5.90 11.34
CA PRO A 78 9.14 5.75 11.56
C PRO A 78 9.95 6.10 10.30
N GLU A 79 11.21 6.49 10.46
CA GLU A 79 12.03 6.90 9.34
C GLU A 79 12.29 5.72 8.39
N LEU A 80 11.95 5.91 7.11
CA LEU A 80 12.27 4.97 6.04
C LEU A 80 12.95 5.72 4.90
N GLU A 81 14.06 5.18 4.40
CA GLU A 81 14.88 5.83 3.38
C GLU A 81 14.06 6.20 2.12
N GLY A 82 14.10 7.49 1.80
CA GLY A 82 13.40 8.10 0.66
C GLY A 82 11.98 8.58 0.96
N LEU A 83 11.39 8.29 2.12
CA LEU A 83 10.08 8.86 2.49
C LEU A 83 10.21 10.27 3.08
N PRO A 84 9.18 11.11 2.93
CA PRO A 84 9.09 12.37 3.66
C PRO A 84 9.05 12.12 5.17
N GLN A 85 9.62 13.04 5.97
CA GLN A 85 9.54 13.01 7.44
C GLN A 85 8.36 13.82 7.99
N GLU A 86 7.78 14.70 7.17
CA GLU A 86 6.64 15.54 7.52
C GLU A 86 5.64 15.59 6.35
N GLY A 87 4.49 16.22 6.60
CA GLY A 87 3.40 16.31 5.65
C GLY A 87 2.40 15.16 5.74
N ILE A 88 1.26 15.36 5.08
CA ILE A 88 0.19 14.38 4.99
C ILE A 88 0.01 13.96 3.54
N LEU A 89 0.15 12.65 3.28
CA LEU A 89 -0.16 12.02 2.01
C LEU A 89 -1.55 11.36 2.09
N GLN A 90 -2.38 11.56 1.08
CA GLN A 90 -3.74 11.03 1.03
C GLN A 90 -3.97 10.26 -0.25
N PHE A 91 -4.76 9.20 -0.14
CA PHE A 91 -5.16 8.33 -1.24
C PHE A 91 -6.68 8.31 -1.30
N TYR A 92 -7.22 8.71 -2.44
CA TYR A 92 -8.64 8.74 -2.71
C TYR A 92 -8.96 7.80 -3.86
N ILE A 93 -10.11 7.13 -3.82
CA ILE A 93 -10.61 6.29 -4.91
C ILE A 93 -12.09 6.55 -5.16
N ALA A 94 -12.55 6.29 -6.38
CA ALA A 94 -13.95 6.40 -6.75
C ALA A 94 -14.79 5.27 -6.14
N ASP A 95 -16.02 5.60 -5.77
CA ASP A 95 -17.07 4.61 -5.50
C ASP A 95 -17.44 3.87 -6.79
N GLY A 96 -17.50 2.54 -6.73
CA GLY A 96 -17.92 1.69 -7.84
C GLY A 96 -17.15 0.37 -7.92
N ASP A 97 -17.60 -0.49 -8.82
CA ASP A 97 -17.22 -1.92 -8.85
C ASP A 97 -15.72 -2.18 -9.07
N ASN A 98 -14.98 -1.24 -9.66
CA ASN A 98 -13.52 -1.35 -9.88
C ASN A 98 -12.70 -0.52 -8.88
N TYR A 99 -13.31 0.06 -7.86
CA TYR A 99 -12.62 0.87 -6.84
C TYR A 99 -11.69 1.95 -7.44
N GLY A 100 -12.09 2.55 -8.56
CA GLY A 100 -11.33 3.58 -9.25
C GLY A 100 -10.18 3.12 -10.15
N LEU A 101 -9.94 1.82 -10.29
CA LEU A 101 -8.86 1.30 -11.13
C LEU A 101 -9.12 1.56 -12.63
N ASP A 102 -8.06 2.00 -13.32
CA ASP A 102 -7.98 2.10 -14.77
C ASP A 102 -6.87 1.16 -15.26
N PHE A 103 -7.26 0.07 -15.93
CA PHE A 103 -6.32 -0.95 -16.41
C PHE A 103 -5.46 -0.46 -17.57
N ASP A 104 -5.97 0.46 -18.39
CA ASP A 104 -5.27 0.96 -19.56
C ASP A 104 -4.28 2.06 -19.16
N ASN A 105 -4.62 2.86 -18.15
CA ASN A 105 -3.81 4.00 -17.69
C ASN A 105 -3.74 4.06 -16.15
N PRO A 106 -3.01 3.13 -15.50
CA PRO A 106 -3.05 3.00 -14.03
C PRO A 106 -2.39 4.15 -13.26
N THR A 107 -1.72 5.08 -13.95
CA THR A 107 -1.20 6.34 -13.38
C THR A 107 -2.14 7.53 -13.61
N GLN A 108 -3.24 7.38 -14.35
CA GLN A 108 -4.17 8.46 -14.66
C GLN A 108 -5.12 8.69 -13.47
N GLN A 109 -4.88 9.78 -12.73
CA GLN A 109 -5.62 10.13 -11.51
C GLN A 109 -7.00 10.76 -11.76
N ASP A 110 -7.80 10.13 -12.64
CA ASP A 110 -9.20 10.50 -12.88
C ASP A 110 -10.10 9.90 -11.78
N ARG A 111 -10.11 8.57 -11.66
CA ARG A 111 -10.96 7.83 -10.73
C ARG A 111 -10.29 7.46 -9.41
N PHE A 112 -9.05 7.88 -9.23
CA PHE A 112 -8.34 7.92 -7.96
C PHE A 112 -7.57 9.23 -7.87
N ARG A 113 -7.11 9.62 -6.68
CA ARG A 113 -6.28 10.81 -6.50
C ARG A 113 -5.32 10.63 -5.35
N VAL A 114 -4.08 11.07 -5.54
CA VAL A 114 -3.08 11.17 -4.49
C VAL A 114 -2.75 12.64 -4.26
N LEU A 115 -2.90 13.09 -3.02
CA LEU A 115 -2.64 14.47 -2.62
C LEU A 115 -1.61 14.50 -1.50
N TYR A 116 -0.62 15.38 -1.62
CA TYR A 116 0.39 15.61 -0.58
C TYR A 116 0.30 17.05 -0.07
N PHE A 117 0.18 17.19 1.24
CA PHE A 117 0.17 18.47 1.95
C PHE A 117 1.43 18.57 2.82
N PRO A 118 2.47 19.30 2.40
CA PRO A 118 3.73 19.39 3.15
C PRO A 118 3.54 20.13 4.49
N ASP A 119 2.75 21.20 4.49
CA ASP A 119 2.54 22.06 5.66
C ASP A 119 1.24 21.68 6.40
N VAL A 120 1.37 21.05 7.57
CA VAL A 120 0.23 20.50 8.32
C VAL A 120 -0.21 21.43 9.46
N SER A 121 -1.35 22.11 9.29
CA SER A 121 -2.04 22.78 10.41
C SER A 121 -2.71 21.78 11.35
N LYS A 122 -2.52 21.96 12.66
CA LYS A 122 -3.21 21.19 13.72
C LYS A 122 -4.36 22.00 14.36
N SER A 123 -4.94 22.92 13.61
CA SER A 123 -6.06 23.76 14.04
C SER A 123 -7.24 23.62 13.11
N GLU A 124 -8.40 23.19 13.63
CA GLU A 124 -9.65 23.12 12.86
C GLU A 124 -10.08 24.47 12.27
N ALA A 125 -9.60 25.58 12.83
CA ALA A 125 -9.86 26.92 12.29
C ALA A 125 -9.30 27.10 10.87
N ASP A 126 -8.26 26.35 10.49
CA ASP A 126 -7.61 26.40 9.18
C ASP A 126 -8.13 25.32 8.22
N LEU A 127 -8.99 24.41 8.71
CA LEU A 127 -9.39 23.21 7.99
C LEU A 127 -10.86 23.24 7.58
N VAL A 128 -11.18 22.53 6.51
CA VAL A 128 -12.56 22.16 6.19
C VAL A 128 -13.02 21.15 7.24
N THR A 129 -14.13 21.46 7.91
CA THR A 129 -14.76 20.59 8.92
C THR A 129 -16.15 20.13 8.50
N ASP A 130 -16.73 20.75 7.47
CA ASP A 130 -18.03 20.39 6.93
C ASP A 130 -17.87 19.65 5.60
N PHE A 131 -18.03 18.33 5.68
CA PHE A 131 -18.03 17.42 4.53
C PHE A 131 -19.42 16.87 4.23
N SER A 132 -20.49 17.58 4.64
CA SER A 132 -21.88 17.14 4.44
C SER A 132 -22.30 17.04 2.96
N PHE A 133 -21.50 17.59 2.04
CA PHE A 133 -21.67 17.44 0.61
C PHE A 133 -21.28 16.05 0.09
N LEU A 134 -20.52 15.26 0.85
CA LEU A 134 -20.13 13.92 0.46
C LEU A 134 -21.30 12.94 0.60
N PRO A 135 -21.65 12.19 -0.46
CA PRO A 135 -22.61 11.10 -0.33
C PRO A 135 -21.96 9.94 0.46
N GLN A 136 -22.76 8.99 0.92
CA GLN A 136 -22.23 7.73 1.44
C GLN A 136 -21.82 6.84 0.26
N PRO A 137 -20.58 6.33 0.21
CA PRO A 137 -20.16 5.44 -0.85
C PRO A 137 -20.89 4.09 -0.73
N LYS A 138 -21.18 3.45 -1.87
CA LYS A 138 -21.96 2.20 -1.93
C LYS A 138 -21.10 0.97 -2.17
N SER A 139 -20.17 1.06 -3.11
CA SER A 139 -19.18 0.03 -3.47
C SER A 139 -17.79 0.60 -3.16
N PHE A 140 -17.35 0.40 -1.92
CA PHE A 140 -16.06 0.86 -1.42
C PHE A 140 -15.40 -0.23 -0.57
N PRO A 141 -14.06 -0.38 -0.59
CA PRO A 141 -13.39 -1.47 0.13
C PRO A 141 -13.62 -1.41 1.64
N LEU A 142 -13.58 -0.22 2.22
CA LEU A 142 -13.86 -0.02 3.64
C LEU A 142 -15.36 0.15 3.86
N LEU A 143 -15.99 -0.86 4.44
CA LEU A 143 -17.44 -0.91 4.57
C LEU A 143 -17.96 0.10 5.62
N ASN A 144 -19.19 0.54 5.43
CA ASN A 144 -19.97 1.36 6.38
C ASN A 144 -19.34 2.72 6.78
N GLY A 145 -18.38 3.24 6.01
CA GLY A 145 -17.73 4.52 6.32
C GLY A 145 -16.93 4.47 7.62
N SER A 146 -16.41 3.28 7.97
CA SER A 146 -15.51 3.12 9.10
C SER A 146 -14.30 4.03 8.97
N SER A 147 -13.78 4.45 10.12
CA SER A 147 -12.53 5.18 10.25
C SER A 147 -11.64 4.32 11.14
N CYS A 148 -10.40 4.12 10.75
CA CYS A 148 -9.45 3.30 11.51
C CYS A 148 -8.22 4.12 11.86
N ALA A 149 -7.81 4.07 13.12
CA ALA A 149 -6.50 4.57 13.53
C ALA A 149 -5.41 3.67 12.94
N LEU A 150 -4.26 4.26 12.64
CA LEU A 150 -3.09 3.54 12.17
C LEU A 150 -1.95 3.65 13.19
N GLU A 151 -1.32 2.52 13.46
CA GLU A 151 -0.07 2.40 14.22
C GLU A 151 1.02 1.84 13.31
N PHE A 152 2.25 2.31 13.49
CA PHE A 152 3.36 2.05 12.58
C PHE A 152 4.52 1.39 13.32
N ALA A 153 5.11 0.36 12.71
CA ALA A 153 6.30 -0.31 13.24
C ALA A 153 7.32 -0.60 12.12
N GLU A 154 8.59 -0.34 12.38
CA GLU A 154 9.68 -0.75 11.48
C GLU A 154 9.78 -2.26 11.43
N ASN A 155 9.94 -2.81 10.23
CA ASN A 155 10.18 -4.23 10.03
C ASN A 155 11.00 -4.45 8.75
N ALA A 156 11.35 -5.69 8.46
CA ALA A 156 12.02 -6.09 7.22
C ALA A 156 11.45 -7.40 6.73
N MET A 157 11.37 -7.56 5.42
CA MET A 157 10.87 -8.78 4.78
C MET A 157 11.82 -9.20 3.65
N PRO A 158 11.99 -10.51 3.41
CA PRO A 158 12.63 -10.96 2.19
C PRO A 158 11.69 -10.75 1.00
N VAL A 159 12.20 -10.95 -0.22
CA VAL A 159 11.38 -10.92 -1.42
C VAL A 159 10.31 -12.02 -1.37
N ASN A 160 9.05 -11.68 -1.64
CA ASN A 160 7.97 -12.66 -1.72
C ASN A 160 7.84 -13.21 -3.15
N ILE A 161 7.15 -14.33 -3.32
CA ILE A 161 7.12 -15.05 -4.61
C ILE A 161 6.29 -14.33 -5.68
N GLU A 162 5.40 -13.43 -5.27
CA GLU A 162 4.49 -12.68 -6.14
C GLU A 162 5.12 -11.38 -6.68
N ASP A 163 6.12 -10.82 -6.00
CA ASP A 163 6.83 -9.62 -6.45
C ASP A 163 7.76 -9.95 -7.63
N PHE A 164 7.73 -9.13 -8.68
CA PHE A 164 8.57 -9.34 -9.88
C PHE A 164 10.07 -9.42 -9.59
N GLN A 165 10.54 -8.87 -8.47
CA GLN A 165 11.94 -8.92 -8.07
C GLN A 165 12.38 -10.32 -7.60
N PHE A 166 11.47 -11.26 -7.32
CA PHE A 166 11.80 -12.59 -6.80
C PHE A 166 12.83 -13.32 -7.65
N ASP A 167 12.59 -13.36 -8.97
CA ASP A 167 13.47 -14.02 -9.93
C ASP A 167 14.87 -13.38 -9.99
N THR A 168 15.00 -12.10 -9.65
CA THR A 168 16.31 -11.42 -9.59
C THR A 168 17.17 -11.96 -8.46
N PHE A 169 16.58 -12.30 -7.31
CA PHE A 169 17.30 -12.86 -6.17
C PHE A 169 17.44 -14.38 -6.27
N MET A 170 16.34 -15.06 -6.57
CA MET A 170 16.23 -16.51 -6.45
C MET A 170 16.58 -17.24 -7.74
N GLY A 171 16.29 -16.62 -8.89
CA GLY A 171 16.42 -17.17 -10.24
C GLY A 171 15.07 -17.65 -10.78
N GLU A 172 14.87 -17.52 -12.10
CA GLU A 172 13.65 -17.97 -12.78
C GLU A 172 13.32 -19.43 -12.49
N ASN A 173 12.02 -19.72 -12.29
CA ASN A 173 11.52 -21.07 -11.97
C ASN A 173 12.21 -21.69 -10.75
N PHE A 174 12.56 -20.88 -9.74
CA PHE A 174 13.31 -21.30 -8.55
C PHE A 174 12.79 -22.60 -7.94
N PHE A 175 11.48 -22.75 -7.77
CA PHE A 175 10.92 -23.91 -7.08
C PHE A 175 10.96 -25.21 -7.90
N ALA A 176 11.02 -25.12 -9.23
CA ALA A 176 11.04 -26.29 -10.12
C ALA A 176 12.27 -27.20 -9.90
N GLN A 177 13.36 -26.66 -9.34
CA GLN A 177 14.56 -27.43 -9.04
C GLN A 177 14.35 -28.50 -7.94
N PHE A 178 13.27 -28.39 -7.14
CA PHE A 178 12.98 -29.30 -6.04
C PHE A 178 12.18 -30.54 -6.48
N GLY A 179 11.77 -30.64 -7.75
CA GLY A 179 11.08 -31.81 -8.29
C GLY A 179 9.80 -32.14 -7.52
N GLU A 180 9.69 -33.35 -6.98
CA GLU A 180 8.50 -33.79 -6.22
C GLU A 180 8.20 -32.94 -4.98
N LYS A 181 9.17 -32.16 -4.49
CA LYS A 181 9.02 -31.26 -3.34
C LYS A 181 8.69 -29.81 -3.70
N GLU A 182 8.53 -29.48 -4.98
CA GLU A 182 8.30 -28.11 -5.45
C GLU A 182 7.18 -27.39 -4.67
N GLU A 183 6.00 -28.00 -4.59
CA GLU A 183 4.85 -27.41 -3.88
C GLU A 183 5.00 -27.36 -2.36
N GLU A 184 5.75 -28.30 -1.78
CA GLU A 184 6.05 -28.32 -0.33
C GLU A 184 6.95 -27.14 0.03
N ILE A 185 8.03 -26.96 -0.74
CA ILE A 185 9.01 -25.89 -0.53
C ILE A 185 8.42 -24.51 -0.86
N ARG A 186 7.58 -24.42 -1.89
CA ARG A 186 6.85 -23.19 -2.22
C ARG A 186 5.93 -22.78 -1.08
N ARG A 187 5.18 -23.73 -0.51
CA ARG A 187 4.29 -23.47 0.64
C ARG A 187 5.07 -23.08 1.89
N GLU A 188 6.17 -23.77 2.18
CA GLU A 188 7.05 -23.43 3.29
C GLU A 188 7.53 -21.98 3.19
N TYR A 189 7.99 -21.56 2.00
CA TYR A 189 8.42 -20.18 1.77
C TYR A 189 7.29 -19.16 2.05
N LEU A 190 6.08 -19.43 1.57
CA LEU A 190 4.91 -18.57 1.79
C LEU A 190 4.51 -18.49 3.27
N ASP A 191 4.55 -19.62 3.98
CA ASP A 191 4.15 -19.71 5.38
C ASP A 191 5.15 -19.00 6.31
N GLU A 192 6.45 -19.10 6.02
CA GLU A 192 7.52 -18.47 6.78
C GLU A 192 7.69 -16.98 6.45
N PHE A 193 7.47 -16.59 5.19
CA PHE A 193 7.71 -15.23 4.68
C PHE A 193 6.43 -14.59 4.15
N LYS A 194 5.45 -14.49 5.03
CA LYS A 194 4.17 -13.87 4.71
C LYS A 194 4.33 -12.44 4.21
N ALA A 195 3.61 -12.15 3.13
CA ALA A 195 3.58 -10.85 2.49
C ALA A 195 2.17 -10.22 2.53
N ASP A 196 1.24 -10.79 3.28
CA ASP A 196 -0.06 -10.18 3.54
C ASP A 196 0.05 -8.95 4.47
N GLY A 197 -1.05 -8.21 4.61
CA GLY A 197 -1.17 -7.08 5.52
C GLY A 197 -0.87 -5.70 4.93
N HIS A 198 -1.07 -4.68 5.77
CA HIS A 198 -0.92 -3.26 5.40
C HIS A 198 0.53 -2.78 5.61
N ARG A 199 1.09 -2.05 4.65
CA ARG A 199 2.46 -1.55 4.76
C ARG A 199 2.81 -0.37 3.86
N ILE A 200 3.89 0.32 4.20
CA ILE A 200 4.62 1.27 3.35
C ILE A 200 6.01 0.70 3.06
N GLY A 201 6.46 0.72 1.80
CA GLY A 201 7.76 0.15 1.42
C GLY A 201 7.76 -1.38 1.37
N GLY A 202 8.95 -1.98 1.40
CA GLY A 202 9.11 -3.43 1.24
C GLY A 202 8.82 -3.93 -0.19
N TYR A 203 8.35 -5.17 -0.28
CA TYR A 203 7.88 -5.81 -1.50
C TYR A 203 6.34 -5.85 -1.53
N ALA A 204 5.75 -5.83 -2.73
CA ALA A 204 4.30 -5.91 -2.87
C ALA A 204 3.83 -7.35 -2.95
N TYR A 205 2.65 -7.62 -2.40
CA TYR A 205 1.97 -8.91 -2.47
C TYR A 205 0.83 -8.83 -3.46
N PHE A 206 0.57 -9.87 -4.24
CA PHE A 206 -0.52 -9.90 -5.19
C PHE A 206 -1.31 -11.19 -5.04
N THR A 207 -2.61 -11.16 -5.33
CA THR A 207 -3.38 -12.40 -5.47
C THR A 207 -3.31 -12.95 -6.90
N GLN A 208 -2.95 -12.10 -7.86
CA GLN A 208 -2.77 -12.40 -9.28
C GLN A 208 -1.34 -12.05 -9.74
N GLU A 209 -1.18 -11.33 -10.84
CA GLU A 209 0.13 -10.99 -11.43
C GLU A 209 0.56 -9.57 -11.07
N ASP A 210 1.87 -9.39 -10.83
CA ASP A 210 2.45 -8.07 -10.60
C ASP A 210 2.42 -7.20 -11.87
N PRO A 211 1.63 -6.11 -11.91
CA PRO A 211 1.48 -5.30 -13.11
C PRO A 211 2.77 -4.56 -13.48
N ARG A 212 3.70 -4.37 -12.53
CA ARG A 212 4.90 -3.53 -12.72
C ARG A 212 5.85 -4.10 -13.76
N GLN A 213 5.83 -5.41 -14.01
CA GLN A 213 6.62 -6.03 -15.09
C GLN A 213 6.34 -5.38 -16.45
N SER A 214 5.09 -4.99 -16.70
CA SER A 214 4.66 -4.34 -17.94
C SER A 214 5.02 -2.85 -18.00
N PHE A 215 5.31 -2.21 -16.86
CA PHE A 215 5.63 -0.78 -16.74
C PHE A 215 7.11 -0.48 -16.49
N ALA A 216 7.95 -1.49 -16.22
CA ALA A 216 9.36 -1.36 -15.84
C ALA A 216 10.30 -0.86 -16.97
N GLY A 217 9.78 -0.21 -18.01
CA GLY A 217 10.52 0.27 -19.18
C GLY A 217 11.47 1.45 -18.96
N GLY A 218 11.93 1.72 -17.72
CA GLY A 218 12.97 2.73 -17.48
C GLY A 218 13.29 3.07 -16.02
N GLU A 219 12.30 3.14 -15.11
CA GLU A 219 12.50 3.41 -13.67
C GLU A 219 11.71 2.42 -12.80
N GLU A 220 12.28 2.02 -11.67
CA GLU A 220 11.68 1.06 -10.74
C GLU A 220 10.58 1.71 -9.91
N TYR A 221 9.37 1.12 -9.94
CA TYR A 221 8.25 1.51 -9.09
C TYR A 221 8.38 0.85 -7.71
N ARG A 222 8.46 1.68 -6.67
CA ARG A 222 8.50 1.26 -5.26
C ARG A 222 7.10 1.27 -4.67
N LEU A 223 6.84 0.35 -3.73
CA LEU A 223 5.57 0.30 -2.99
C LEU A 223 5.47 1.51 -2.05
N LEU A 224 4.50 2.38 -2.34
CA LEU A 224 4.20 3.56 -1.53
C LEU A 224 3.19 3.23 -0.43
N LEU A 225 2.19 2.40 -0.73
CA LEU A 225 1.22 1.90 0.24
C LEU A 225 0.59 0.60 -0.27
N GLN A 226 0.49 -0.39 0.62
CA GLN A 226 -0.33 -1.59 0.45
C GLN A 226 -1.41 -1.60 1.53
N ILE A 227 -2.64 -1.90 1.13
CA ILE A 227 -3.79 -2.07 2.00
C ILE A 227 -4.44 -3.40 1.64
N ASP A 228 -4.34 -4.36 2.55
CA ASP A 228 -4.87 -5.69 2.34
C ASP A 228 -6.33 -5.79 2.79
N THR A 229 -7.03 -6.85 2.39
CA THR A 229 -8.30 -7.22 3.02
C THR A 229 -8.07 -7.48 4.51
N ASP A 230 -8.85 -6.82 5.36
CA ASP A 230 -8.72 -6.91 6.82
C ASP A 230 -10.11 -6.97 7.46
N SER A 231 -10.50 -8.20 7.80
CA SER A 231 -11.79 -8.49 8.43
C SER A 231 -11.96 -7.85 9.81
N ASN A 232 -10.88 -7.45 10.51
CA ASN A 232 -10.99 -6.81 11.83
C ASN A 232 -11.50 -5.37 11.74
N ILE A 233 -11.37 -4.74 10.56
CA ILE A 233 -11.80 -3.38 10.31
C ILE A 233 -12.88 -3.26 9.23
N ASP A 234 -13.47 -4.38 8.82
CA ASP A 234 -14.47 -4.45 7.74
C ASP A 234 -13.94 -3.88 6.41
N LEU A 235 -12.67 -4.16 6.09
CA LEU A 235 -12.05 -3.77 4.83
C LEU A 235 -11.95 -4.98 3.92
N ILE A 236 -12.57 -4.94 2.74
CA ILE A 236 -12.62 -6.05 1.78
C ILE A 236 -12.35 -5.53 0.37
N TRP A 237 -11.35 -6.11 -0.29
CA TRP A 237 -11.11 -5.92 -1.72
C TRP A 237 -11.63 -7.13 -2.49
N GLY A 238 -12.77 -7.02 -3.18
CA GLY A 238 -13.29 -8.13 -4.00
C GLY A 238 -13.39 -9.45 -3.23
N ASP A 239 -12.83 -10.53 -3.79
CA ASP A 239 -12.69 -11.84 -3.14
C ASP A 239 -11.31 -11.97 -2.44
N ASN A 240 -11.18 -11.34 -1.28
CA ASN A 240 -9.97 -11.35 -0.44
C ASN A 240 -8.69 -10.88 -1.16
N GLY A 241 -8.80 -9.72 -1.77
CA GLY A 241 -7.75 -9.05 -2.52
C GLY A 241 -6.96 -8.00 -1.73
N VAL A 242 -6.16 -7.23 -2.46
CA VAL A 242 -5.23 -6.24 -1.92
C VAL A 242 -5.11 -5.03 -2.85
N GLY A 243 -5.03 -3.83 -2.27
CA GLY A 243 -4.84 -2.57 -2.99
C GLY A 243 -3.45 -1.98 -2.82
N HIS A 244 -2.93 -1.34 -3.87
CA HIS A 244 -1.56 -0.86 -3.97
C HIS A 244 -1.45 0.51 -4.60
N PHE A 245 -0.50 1.29 -4.08
CA PHE A 245 0.00 2.50 -4.71
C PHE A 245 1.51 2.39 -4.87
N PHE A 246 2.03 2.74 -6.05
CA PHE A 246 3.44 2.71 -6.35
C PHE A 246 3.93 4.03 -6.91
N ILE A 247 5.21 4.36 -6.66
CA ILE A 247 5.84 5.58 -7.14
C ILE A 247 7.26 5.30 -7.61
N THR A 248 7.75 6.04 -8.60
CA THR A 248 9.16 5.98 -9.01
C THR A 248 10.04 6.65 -7.96
N GLN A 249 11.32 6.26 -7.89
CA GLN A 249 12.27 6.94 -6.99
C GLN A 249 12.40 8.43 -7.33
N THR A 250 12.48 8.76 -8.62
CA THR A 250 12.60 10.13 -9.11
C THR A 250 11.41 11.00 -8.69
N ASP A 251 10.19 10.48 -8.78
CA ASP A 251 9.00 11.22 -8.35
C ASP A 251 8.93 11.38 -6.83
N LEU A 252 9.30 10.34 -6.08
CA LEU A 252 9.35 10.39 -4.63
C LEU A 252 10.38 11.43 -4.13
N ASP A 253 11.58 11.45 -4.71
CA ASP A 253 12.64 12.42 -4.38
C ASP A 253 12.20 13.87 -4.65
N ASN A 254 11.34 14.08 -5.65
CA ASN A 254 10.78 15.37 -5.99
C ASN A 254 9.47 15.70 -5.27
N LEU A 255 8.95 14.79 -4.42
CA LEU A 255 7.64 14.87 -3.79
C LEU A 255 6.49 15.05 -4.82
N ASP A 256 6.67 14.51 -6.02
CA ASP A 256 5.69 14.57 -7.11
C ASP A 256 4.82 13.31 -7.13
N PHE A 257 3.67 13.39 -6.45
CA PHE A 257 2.73 12.28 -6.39
C PHE A 257 1.75 12.23 -7.59
N SER A 258 1.97 13.02 -8.66
CA SER A 258 1.04 13.08 -9.79
C SER A 258 1.06 11.85 -10.70
N ARG A 259 2.13 11.03 -10.64
CA ARG A 259 2.32 9.83 -11.46
C ARG A 259 2.32 8.52 -10.66
N VAL A 260 1.71 8.53 -9.48
CA VAL A 260 1.49 7.31 -8.70
C VAL A 260 0.69 6.29 -9.51
N LEU A 261 1.17 5.05 -9.55
CA LEU A 261 0.46 3.91 -10.14
C LEU A 261 -0.47 3.33 -9.07
N TYR A 262 -1.76 3.21 -9.39
CA TYR A 262 -2.75 2.53 -8.55
C TYR A 262 -3.11 1.18 -9.15
N HIS A 263 -3.16 0.14 -8.31
CA HIS A 263 -3.58 -1.19 -8.68
C HIS A 263 -4.32 -1.87 -7.53
N TRP A 264 -5.21 -2.81 -7.84
CA TRP A 264 -5.71 -3.78 -6.89
C TRP A 264 -6.12 -5.05 -7.64
N ASP A 265 -6.06 -6.18 -6.97
CA ASP A 265 -6.49 -7.48 -7.47
C ASP A 265 -7.18 -8.28 -6.37
N CYS A 266 -7.85 -9.38 -6.73
CA CYS A 266 -8.42 -10.36 -5.80
C CYS A 266 -8.42 -11.76 -6.43
N LEU A 267 -8.86 -12.79 -5.68
CA LEU A 267 -8.95 -14.17 -6.17
C LEU A 267 -10.10 -14.41 -7.17
#